data_AF-A0A4Y7PQV2-F1
#
_entry.id   AF-A0A4Y7PQV2-F1
#
_cell.length_a   1.000
_cell.length_b   1.000
_cell.length_c   1.000
_cell.angle_alpha   90.00
_cell.angle_beta   90.00
_cell.angle_gamma   90.00
#
_symmetry.space_group_name_H-M   'P 1'
#
loop_
_entity.id
_entity.type
_entity.pdbx_description
1 polymer ?
#
loop_
_entity_poly.entity_id
_entity_poly.type
_entity_poly.pdbx_seq_one_letter_code
_entity_poly.pdbx_strand_id
1 'polypeptide(L)'
;MTIFVFAGAQQVPSCFFPSTQQGFTMQMGQPQFHLQTLQYHRTPLRFKFLAIIQPSTPGTNPLPGTIEELKRLQVHVPASSIHILRGSDATTAKVLSGMDECSWVHLACHGVQDESDPLQSGLLLEDGRLQLSAIIQKHIPRGEFAFLAAGMLVAGYKGVIGTMWSIRDNDAPFVADKVYGRLLKNGQPSGVHL
;
A
#
# COMPACT_ATOMS: atom_id res chain seq x y z
N MET A 1 3.71 -6.76 -0.88
CA MET A 1 4.17 -5.60 -0.09
C MET A 1 3.85 -4.37 -0.90
N THR A 2 3.26 -3.34 -0.29
CA THR A 2 2.82 -2.11 -0.96
C THR A 2 3.69 -0.94 -0.51
N ILE A 3 4.21 -0.12 -1.43
CA ILE A 3 4.95 1.10 -1.07
C ILE A 3 4.12 2.31 -1.44
N PHE A 4 3.71 3.05 -0.41
CA PHE A 4 3.08 4.37 -0.46
C PHE A 4 4.15 5.44 -0.40
N VAL A 5 4.00 6.43 -1.27
CA VAL A 5 4.72 7.68 -1.19
C VAL A 5 3.65 8.76 -1.16
N PHE A 6 3.20 9.15 0.04
CA PHE A 6 2.14 10.16 0.21
C PHE A 6 2.72 11.54 -0.03
N ALA A 7 2.26 12.29 -1.03
CA ALA A 7 2.34 13.75 -1.00
C ALA A 7 1.04 14.30 -0.36
N GLY A 8 1.14 15.07 0.72
CA GLY A 8 0.07 15.82 1.39
C GLY A 8 -0.42 15.27 2.75
N ALA A 9 0.02 15.88 3.86
CA ALA A 9 -0.65 15.95 5.17
C ALA A 9 0.10 16.96 6.06
N GLN A 10 -0.64 17.96 6.56
CA GLN A 10 -0.16 18.96 7.52
C GLN A 10 0.02 18.34 8.91
N GLN A 11 0.90 18.97 9.70
CA GLN A 11 1.45 18.46 10.96
C GLN A 11 0.41 18.32 12.08
N VAL A 12 0.54 17.25 12.89
CA VAL A 12 -0.12 17.13 14.20
C VAL A 12 0.95 17.21 15.30
N PRO A 13 0.79 18.04 16.35
CA PRO A 13 1.65 18.01 17.52
C PRO A 13 1.29 16.85 18.46
N SER A 14 2.32 16.33 19.12
CA SER A 14 2.34 15.17 20.01
C SER A 14 1.43 15.31 21.23
N CYS A 15 0.62 14.28 21.51
CA CYS A 15 -0.02 14.10 22.82
C CYS A 15 0.23 12.70 23.41
N PHE A 16 0.42 12.73 24.72
CA PHE A 16 1.05 11.77 25.64
C PHE A 16 0.13 10.60 26.00
N PHE A 17 0.66 9.37 26.13
CA PHE A 17 -0.04 8.22 26.73
C PHE A 17 0.44 7.98 28.17
N PRO A 18 -0.44 7.89 29.17
CA PRO A 18 -0.07 7.38 30.48
C PRO A 18 -0.23 5.85 30.55
N SER A 19 0.74 5.22 31.22
CA SER A 19 0.79 3.80 31.53
C SER A 19 -0.05 3.47 32.77
N THR A 20 -0.74 2.33 32.77
CA THR A 20 -1.14 1.67 34.01
C THR A 20 -1.18 0.16 33.82
N GLN A 21 -0.32 -0.55 34.55
CA GLN A 21 -0.33 -2.00 34.66
C GLN A 21 -1.35 -2.43 35.71
N GLN A 22 -2.13 -3.47 35.44
CA GLN A 22 -2.60 -4.40 36.46
C GLN A 22 -2.63 -5.82 35.88
N GLY A 23 -1.93 -6.72 36.57
CA GLY A 23 -1.84 -8.14 36.23
C GLY A 23 -3.00 -8.93 36.80
N PHE A 24 -3.38 -9.99 36.08
CA PHE A 24 -4.22 -11.07 36.58
C PHE A 24 -3.59 -12.40 36.17
N THR A 25 -3.24 -13.21 37.16
CA THR A 25 -2.77 -14.59 36.99
C THR A 25 -4.00 -15.49 36.89
N MET A 26 -4.16 -16.20 35.77
CA MET A 26 -5.20 -17.21 35.60
C MET A 26 -4.55 -18.51 35.12
N GLN A 27 -4.51 -19.53 35.98
CA GLN A 27 -4.18 -20.89 35.59
C GLN A 27 -5.34 -21.47 34.77
N MET A 28 -5.06 -21.97 33.56
CA MET A 28 -5.96 -22.86 32.84
C MET A 28 -5.17 -24.01 32.20
N GLY A 29 -5.70 -25.22 32.39
CA GLY A 29 -5.16 -26.47 31.88
C GLY A 29 -5.03 -26.47 30.35
N GLN A 30 -4.04 -27.21 29.88
CA GLN A 30 -3.69 -27.36 28.46
C GLN A 30 -4.80 -28.07 27.69
N PRO A 31 -5.42 -27.45 26.66
CA PRO A 31 -6.17 -28.19 25.67
C PRO A 31 -5.19 -28.65 24.58
N GLN A 32 -5.12 -29.96 24.35
CA GLN A 32 -4.41 -30.51 23.20
C GLN A 32 -5.16 -30.13 21.92
N PHE A 33 -4.74 -29.05 21.28
CA PHE A 33 -5.19 -28.71 19.92
C PHE A 33 -4.34 -29.49 18.91
N HIS A 34 -4.92 -30.52 18.32
CA HIS A 34 -4.36 -31.18 17.15
C HIS A 34 -4.48 -30.23 15.94
N LEU A 35 -3.42 -29.45 15.70
CA LEU A 35 -3.30 -28.58 14.52
C LEU A 35 -3.20 -29.45 13.27
N GLN A 36 -4.33 -29.72 12.64
CA GLN A 36 -4.35 -30.07 11.23
C GLN A 36 -4.00 -28.80 10.45
N THR A 37 -2.73 -28.63 10.14
CA THR A 37 -2.29 -27.63 9.15
C THR A 37 -3.03 -27.92 7.84
N LEU A 38 -4.06 -27.13 7.54
CA LEU A 38 -4.54 -26.97 6.18
C LEU A 38 -3.35 -26.47 5.36
N GLN A 39 -2.68 -27.40 4.67
CA GLN A 39 -1.67 -27.07 3.69
C GLN A 39 -2.37 -26.39 2.52
N TYR A 40 -2.62 -25.09 2.67
CA TYR A 40 -3.07 -24.22 1.59
C TYR A 40 -1.97 -24.24 0.52
N HIS A 41 -2.15 -25.12 -0.46
CA HIS A 41 -1.28 -25.24 -1.63
C HIS A 41 -1.39 -23.93 -2.43
N ARG A 42 -0.58 -22.92 -2.07
CA ARG A 42 -0.30 -21.80 -2.96
C ARG A 42 0.71 -22.29 -3.97
N THR A 43 0.32 -22.33 -5.24
CA THR A 43 1.27 -22.07 -6.32
C THR A 43 2.10 -20.84 -5.93
N PRO A 44 3.44 -20.86 -6.08
CA PRO A 44 4.25 -19.70 -5.75
C PRO A 44 3.70 -18.52 -6.54
N LEU A 45 3.23 -17.49 -5.84
CA LEU A 45 2.69 -16.29 -6.47
C LEU A 45 3.82 -15.72 -7.32
N ARG A 46 3.68 -15.83 -8.65
CA ARG A 46 4.59 -15.21 -9.60
C ARG A 46 4.68 -13.72 -9.25
N PHE A 47 5.89 -13.21 -9.10
CA PHE A 47 6.12 -11.80 -8.83
C PHE A 47 5.48 -10.98 -9.95
N LYS A 48 4.41 -10.26 -9.61
CA LYS A 48 3.67 -9.35 -10.48
C LYS A 48 3.47 -8.06 -9.73
N PHE A 49 3.89 -6.97 -10.36
CA PHE A 49 4.05 -5.66 -9.78
C PHE A 49 3.18 -4.66 -10.51
N LEU A 50 2.22 -4.07 -9.82
CA LEU A 50 1.39 -2.99 -10.33
C LEU A 50 2.04 -1.64 -9.98
N ALA A 51 2.34 -0.83 -10.99
CA ALA A 51 2.78 0.55 -10.80
C ALA A 51 1.67 1.51 -11.27
N ILE A 52 1.14 2.30 -10.34
CA ILE A 52 0.12 3.32 -10.60
C ILE A 52 0.80 4.68 -10.56
N ILE A 53 0.83 5.34 -11.72
CA ILE A 53 1.60 6.55 -11.96
C ILE A 53 0.64 7.66 -12.40
N GLN A 54 0.25 8.53 -11.47
CA GLN A 54 -0.68 9.62 -11.76
C GLN A 54 0.01 11.00 -11.65
N PRO A 55 0.63 11.48 -12.75
CA PRO A 55 1.36 12.75 -12.74
C PRO A 55 0.46 13.98 -12.75
N SER A 56 -0.79 13.84 -13.21
CA SER A 56 -1.73 14.94 -13.35
C SER A 56 -3.13 14.45 -12.97
N THR A 57 -3.75 15.10 -12.00
CA THR A 57 -5.13 14.85 -11.63
C THR A 57 -5.90 16.18 -11.65
N PRO A 58 -7.10 16.23 -12.25
CA PRO A 58 -7.94 17.43 -12.24
C PRO A 58 -8.11 18.01 -10.82
N GLY A 59 -7.94 19.33 -10.69
CA GLY A 59 -8.12 20.04 -9.40
C GLY A 59 -6.94 19.95 -8.43
N THR A 60 -5.80 19.39 -8.84
CA THR A 60 -4.59 19.30 -7.98
C THR A 60 -3.35 19.79 -8.71
N ASN A 61 -2.27 20.05 -7.95
CA ASN A 61 -0.97 20.36 -8.54
C ASN A 61 -0.38 19.13 -9.25
N PRO A 62 0.29 19.30 -10.41
CA PRO A 62 1.00 18.20 -11.05
C PRO A 62 2.09 17.58 -10.16
N LEU A 63 2.31 16.27 -10.31
CA LEU A 63 3.36 15.48 -9.68
C LEU A 63 4.29 14.89 -10.74
N PRO A 64 5.11 15.71 -11.45
CA PRO A 64 6.01 15.22 -12.48
C PRO A 64 7.05 14.21 -11.98
N GLY A 65 7.38 14.24 -10.68
CA GLY A 65 8.25 13.28 -10.01
C GLY A 65 7.76 11.84 -10.13
N THR A 66 6.45 11.61 -10.21
CA THR A 66 5.88 10.26 -10.45
C THR A 66 6.37 9.60 -11.74
N ILE A 67 6.73 10.41 -12.75
CA ILE A 67 7.32 9.91 -14.00
C ILE A 67 8.75 9.45 -13.77
N GLU A 68 9.49 10.15 -12.93
CA GLU A 68 10.84 9.75 -12.54
C GLU A 68 10.79 8.53 -11.60
N GLU A 69 9.82 8.43 -10.70
CA GLU A 69 9.55 7.21 -9.93
C GLU A 69 9.40 6.01 -10.84
N LEU A 70 8.56 6.09 -11.88
CA LEU A 70 8.38 4.99 -12.83
C LEU A 70 9.71 4.54 -13.46
N LYS A 71 10.59 5.47 -13.84
CA LYS A 71 11.91 5.11 -14.38
C LYS A 71 12.74 4.35 -13.35
N ARG A 72 12.73 4.78 -12.09
CA ARG A 72 13.43 4.07 -10.99
C ARG A 72 12.87 2.68 -10.76
N LEU A 73 11.54 2.50 -10.81
CA LEU A 73 10.91 1.18 -10.71
C LEU A 73 11.39 0.25 -11.81
N GLN A 74 11.46 0.72 -13.05
CA GLN A 74 11.87 -0.07 -14.21
C GLN A 74 13.34 -0.50 -14.17
N VAL A 75 14.18 0.15 -13.35
CA VAL A 75 15.56 -0.32 -13.07
C VAL A 75 15.55 -1.58 -12.20
N HIS A 76 14.61 -1.68 -11.26
CA HIS A 76 14.58 -2.75 -10.26
C HIS A 76 13.58 -3.87 -10.59
N VAL A 77 12.54 -3.59 -11.38
CA VAL A 77 11.47 -4.54 -11.71
C VAL A 77 11.58 -4.95 -13.18
N PRO A 78 11.67 -6.26 -13.49
CA PRO A 78 11.72 -6.72 -14.87
C PRO A 78 10.48 -6.29 -15.67
N ALA A 79 10.66 -5.91 -16.93
CA ALA A 79 9.56 -5.53 -17.82
C ALA A 79 8.47 -6.62 -17.94
N SER A 80 8.85 -7.90 -17.79
CA SER A 80 7.92 -9.04 -17.81
C SER A 80 7.08 -9.20 -16.54
N SER A 81 7.38 -8.43 -15.49
CA SER A 81 6.76 -8.52 -14.16
C SER A 81 6.05 -7.23 -13.75
N ILE A 82 6.22 -6.12 -14.48
CA ILE A 82 5.59 -4.83 -14.19
C ILE A 82 4.36 -4.58 -15.07
N HIS A 83 3.23 -4.28 -14.44
CA HIS A 83 2.02 -3.77 -15.06
C HIS A 83 1.90 -2.29 -14.71
N ILE A 84 1.81 -1.42 -15.72
CA ILE A 84 1.85 0.03 -15.53
C ILE A 84 0.48 0.61 -15.89
N LEU A 85 -0.13 1.33 -14.94
CA LEU A 85 -1.29 2.18 -15.18
C LEU A 85 -0.85 3.63 -15.00
N ARG A 86 -0.88 4.42 -16.07
CA ARG A 86 -0.35 5.79 -16.07
C ARG A 86 -1.37 6.78 -16.62
N GLY A 87 -1.48 7.95 -16.00
CA GLY A 87 -2.34 9.03 -16.51
C GLY A 87 -3.77 8.56 -16.66
N SER A 88 -4.32 8.69 -17.87
CA SER A 88 -5.68 8.27 -18.21
C SER A 88 -5.95 6.76 -18.07
N ASP A 89 -4.91 5.92 -18.01
CA ASP A 89 -5.08 4.49 -17.73
C ASP A 89 -5.27 4.18 -16.24
N ALA A 90 -4.88 5.09 -15.34
CA ALA A 90 -5.03 4.93 -13.90
C ALA A 90 -6.45 5.27 -13.45
N THR A 91 -7.44 4.55 -13.98
CA THR A 91 -8.86 4.61 -13.55
C THR A 91 -9.10 3.69 -12.35
N THR A 92 -10.13 4.00 -11.57
CA THR A 92 -10.55 3.21 -10.40
C THR A 92 -10.78 1.74 -10.76
N ALA A 93 -11.49 1.47 -11.85
CA ALA A 93 -11.77 0.10 -12.31
C ALA A 93 -10.49 -0.66 -12.70
N LYS A 94 -9.59 -0.05 -13.49
CA LYS A 94 -8.33 -0.69 -13.91
C LYS A 94 -7.40 -0.92 -12.72
N VAL A 95 -7.34 0.04 -11.77
CA VAL A 95 -6.55 -0.10 -10.55
C VAL A 95 -7.04 -1.28 -9.72
N LEU A 96 -8.34 -1.37 -9.44
CA LEU A 96 -8.92 -2.47 -8.67
C LEU A 96 -8.70 -3.83 -9.35
N SER A 97 -8.83 -3.90 -10.68
CA SER A 97 -8.52 -5.11 -11.47
C SER A 97 -7.03 -5.48 -11.39
N GLY A 98 -6.14 -4.49 -11.52
CA GLY A 98 -4.70 -4.71 -11.39
C GLY A 98 -4.30 -5.21 -10.00
N MET A 99 -4.98 -4.73 -8.95
CA MET A 99 -4.77 -5.19 -7.57
C MET A 99 -5.17 -6.65 -7.36
N ASP A 100 -6.15 -7.18 -8.11
CA ASP A 100 -6.51 -8.60 -8.10
C ASP A 100 -5.44 -9.47 -8.76
N GLU A 101 -4.81 -8.96 -9.81
CA GLU A 101 -3.85 -9.71 -10.61
C GLU A 101 -2.39 -9.62 -10.11
N CYS A 102 -2.07 -8.59 -9.32
CA CYS A 102 -0.72 -8.28 -8.88
C CYS A 102 -0.53 -8.46 -7.38
N SER A 103 0.59 -9.08 -7.01
CA SER A 103 0.95 -9.34 -5.59
C SER A 103 1.73 -8.19 -4.94
N TRP A 104 2.18 -7.22 -5.76
CA TRP A 104 2.88 -6.01 -5.35
C TRP A 104 2.23 -4.80 -6.00
N VAL A 105 2.15 -3.70 -5.25
CA VAL A 105 1.57 -2.43 -5.73
C VAL A 105 2.45 -1.26 -5.30
N HIS A 106 2.70 -0.36 -6.23
CA HIS A 106 3.30 0.93 -6.02
C HIS A 106 2.34 2.03 -6.43
N LEU A 107 2.21 3.04 -5.57
CA LEU A 107 1.26 4.14 -5.72
C LEU A 107 2.05 5.45 -5.77
N ALA A 108 2.08 6.07 -6.94
CA ALA A 108 2.67 7.38 -7.20
C ALA A 108 1.55 8.33 -7.66
N CYS A 109 0.81 8.88 -6.69
CA CYS A 109 -0.38 9.71 -6.91
C CYS A 109 -0.69 10.56 -5.66
N HIS A 110 -1.64 11.49 -5.77
CA HIS A 110 -2.12 12.25 -4.61
C HIS A 110 -2.90 11.34 -3.66
N GLY A 111 -2.58 11.41 -2.37
CA GLY A 111 -3.38 10.85 -1.30
C GLY A 111 -4.31 11.91 -0.71
N VAL A 112 -5.50 11.51 -0.31
CA VAL A 112 -6.42 12.36 0.46
C VAL A 112 -6.74 11.68 1.78
N GLN A 113 -6.57 12.41 2.87
CA GLN A 113 -7.01 12.02 4.19
C GLN A 113 -8.26 12.84 4.55
N ASP A 114 -9.34 12.14 4.84
CA ASP A 114 -10.58 12.74 5.32
C ASP A 114 -10.64 12.52 6.83
N GLU A 115 -10.50 13.62 7.58
CA GLU A 115 -10.49 13.61 9.05
C GLU A 115 -11.88 13.36 9.64
N SER A 116 -12.93 13.64 8.87
CA SER A 116 -14.32 13.52 9.31
C SER A 116 -14.86 12.10 9.15
N ASP A 117 -14.54 11.46 8.01
CA ASP A 117 -14.83 10.05 7.74
C ASP A 117 -13.59 9.38 7.13
N PRO A 118 -12.80 8.65 7.93
CA PRO A 118 -11.60 7.97 7.45
C PRO A 118 -11.84 7.02 6.26
N LEU A 119 -13.04 6.45 6.10
CA LEU A 119 -13.36 5.56 4.98
C LEU A 119 -13.52 6.31 3.64
N GLN A 120 -13.72 7.64 3.68
CA GLN A 120 -13.71 8.53 2.51
C GLN A 120 -12.31 9.00 2.12
N SER A 121 -11.28 8.70 2.94
CA SER A 121 -9.88 8.86 2.54
C SER A 121 -9.58 8.02 1.31
N GLY A 122 -8.57 8.36 0.53
CA GLY A 122 -8.30 7.61 -0.70
C GLY A 122 -7.16 8.12 -1.54
N LEU A 123 -7.11 7.62 -2.77
CA LEU A 123 -6.11 7.96 -3.77
C LEU A 123 -6.80 8.66 -4.92
N LEU A 124 -6.24 9.78 -5.38
CA LEU A 124 -6.76 10.45 -6.56
C LEU A 124 -6.20 9.81 -7.83
N LEU A 125 -7.12 9.34 -8.64
CA LEU A 125 -6.93 8.64 -9.90
C LEU A 125 -7.46 9.48 -11.06
N GLU A 126 -7.45 8.93 -12.27
CA GLU A 126 -7.96 9.65 -13.46
C GLU A 126 -9.44 10.04 -13.30
N ASP A 127 -10.26 9.11 -12.83
CA ASP A 127 -11.73 9.21 -12.80
C ASP A 127 -12.27 9.62 -11.42
N GLY A 128 -11.40 10.06 -10.52
CA GLY A 128 -11.77 10.56 -9.20
C GLY A 128 -11.05 9.87 -8.06
N ARG A 129 -11.68 9.85 -6.88
CA ARG A 129 -11.09 9.28 -5.66
C ARG A 129 -11.41 7.80 -5.55
N LEU A 130 -10.38 6.94 -5.62
CA LEU A 130 -10.49 5.57 -5.14
C LEU A 130 -10.49 5.60 -3.61
N GLN A 131 -11.68 5.42 -3.03
CA GLN A 131 -11.86 5.47 -1.58
C GLN A 131 -11.33 4.23 -0.88
N LEU A 132 -10.90 4.42 0.36
CA LEU A 132 -10.48 3.39 1.27
C LEU A 132 -11.57 2.35 1.51
N SER A 133 -12.84 2.78 1.57
CA SER A 133 -14.01 1.91 1.64
C SER A 133 -14.02 0.86 0.51
N ALA A 134 -13.76 1.29 -0.74
CA ALA A 134 -13.72 0.41 -1.91
C ALA A 134 -12.53 -0.57 -1.86
N ILE A 135 -11.38 -0.14 -1.34
CA ILE A 135 -10.19 -1.00 -1.17
C ILE A 135 -10.46 -2.10 -0.14
N ILE A 136 -11.04 -1.75 1.01
CA ILE A 136 -11.32 -2.69 2.11
C ILE A 136 -12.41 -3.69 1.75
N GLN A 137 -13.45 -3.24 1.03
CA GLN A 137 -14.57 -4.08 0.63
C GLN A 137 -14.16 -5.25 -0.29
N LYS A 138 -13.00 -5.20 -0.94
CA LYS A 138 -12.50 -6.34 -1.74
C LYS A 138 -12.40 -7.64 -0.94
N HIS A 139 -12.18 -7.58 0.37
CA HIS A 139 -12.03 -8.78 1.19
C HIS A 139 -12.68 -8.72 2.58
N ILE A 140 -13.23 -7.59 3.03
CA ILE A 140 -13.88 -7.50 4.34
C ILE A 140 -15.27 -6.86 4.24
N PRO A 141 -16.37 -7.63 4.47
CA PRO A 141 -17.73 -7.10 4.41
C PRO A 141 -18.11 -6.25 5.65
N ARG A 142 -17.29 -6.21 6.70
CA ARG A 142 -17.54 -5.48 7.96
C ARG A 142 -16.25 -4.94 8.58
N GLY A 143 -15.63 -3.94 7.96
CA GLY A 143 -14.48 -3.22 8.55
C GLY A 143 -14.96 -2.06 9.43
N GLU A 144 -14.47 -1.97 10.67
CA GLU A 144 -14.87 -0.93 11.63
C GLU A 144 -13.99 0.33 11.56
N PHE A 145 -12.70 0.18 11.23
CA PHE A 145 -11.76 1.30 11.17
C PHE A 145 -10.52 0.95 10.35
N ALA A 146 -10.10 1.86 9.46
CA ALA A 146 -8.82 1.75 8.78
C ALA A 146 -8.30 3.12 8.38
N PHE A 147 -6.97 3.24 8.38
CA PHE A 147 -6.24 4.23 7.60
C PHE A 147 -5.73 3.58 6.32
N LEU A 148 -5.34 4.35 5.31
CA LEU A 148 -4.98 3.78 4.00
C LEU A 148 -3.96 2.63 4.06
N ALA A 149 -2.90 2.77 4.87
CA ALA A 149 -1.93 1.70 5.09
C ALA A 149 -2.54 0.45 5.76
N ALA A 150 -3.36 0.65 6.80
CA ALA A 150 -4.08 -0.45 7.46
C ALA A 150 -5.12 -1.09 6.54
N GLY A 151 -5.78 -0.30 5.70
CA GLY A 151 -6.74 -0.76 4.70
C GLY A 151 -6.10 -1.68 3.66
N MET A 152 -4.84 -1.42 3.28
CA MET A 152 -4.09 -2.35 2.42
C MET A 152 -3.76 -3.66 3.13
N LEU A 153 -3.39 -3.63 4.42
CA LEU A 153 -3.19 -4.87 5.18
C LEU A 153 -4.49 -5.68 5.25
N VAL A 154 -5.60 -4.98 5.54
CA VAL A 154 -6.97 -5.51 5.55
C VAL A 154 -7.38 -6.07 4.19
N ALA A 155 -7.00 -5.41 3.08
CA ALA A 155 -7.21 -5.89 1.72
C ALA A 155 -6.31 -7.09 1.35
N GLY A 156 -5.49 -7.59 2.27
CA GLY A 156 -4.72 -8.83 2.10
C GLY A 156 -3.25 -8.64 1.72
N TYR A 157 -2.73 -7.42 1.67
CA TYR A 157 -1.29 -7.21 1.50
C TYR A 157 -0.54 -7.59 2.78
N LYS A 158 0.47 -8.47 2.64
CA LYS A 158 1.26 -8.96 3.79
C LYS A 158 2.18 -7.93 4.45
N GLY A 159 2.39 -6.78 3.82
CA GLY A 159 3.29 -5.74 4.30
C GLY A 159 3.06 -4.44 3.55
N VAL A 160 3.24 -3.32 4.24
CA VAL A 160 3.02 -1.99 3.70
C VAL A 160 4.16 -1.09 4.18
N ILE A 161 4.76 -0.37 3.26
CA ILE A 161 5.72 0.72 3.49
C ILE A 161 4.99 2.00 3.10
N GLY A 162 5.08 3.04 3.92
CA GLY A 162 4.48 4.32 3.61
C GLY A 162 5.15 5.45 4.35
N THR A 163 5.04 6.67 3.83
CA THR A 163 5.44 7.88 4.55
C THR A 163 4.31 8.33 5.48
N MET A 164 4.66 8.72 6.72
CA MET A 164 3.70 9.32 7.66
C MET A 164 3.45 10.82 7.42
N TRP A 165 4.04 11.37 6.36
CA TRP A 165 3.99 12.79 6.03
C TRP A 165 3.87 12.98 4.52
N SER A 166 3.56 14.21 4.15
CA SER A 166 3.69 14.71 2.79
C SER A 166 5.13 14.66 2.29
N ILE A 167 5.47 13.63 1.53
CA ILE A 167 6.67 13.62 0.72
C ILE A 167 6.58 14.68 -0.38
N ARG A 168 7.71 15.27 -0.71
CA ARG A 168 7.80 16.18 -1.84
C ARG A 168 7.93 15.34 -3.11
N ASP A 169 7.28 15.80 -4.17
CA ASP A 169 7.31 15.15 -5.48
C ASP A 169 8.75 14.88 -5.98
N ASN A 170 9.69 15.79 -5.71
CA ASN A 170 11.10 15.62 -6.09
C ASN A 170 11.88 14.61 -5.23
N ASP A 171 11.40 14.30 -4.01
CA ASP A 171 12.05 13.36 -3.10
C ASP A 171 11.56 11.91 -3.33
N ALA A 172 10.33 11.77 -3.81
CA ALA A 172 9.66 10.50 -4.05
C ALA A 172 10.47 9.51 -4.92
N PRO A 173 11.04 9.91 -6.08
CA PRO A 173 11.86 9.03 -6.90
C PRO A 173 13.07 8.46 -6.17
N PHE A 174 13.73 9.27 -5.34
CA PHE A 174 14.91 8.83 -4.61
C PHE A 174 14.55 7.82 -3.53
N VAL A 175 13.45 8.04 -2.80
CA VAL A 175 12.97 7.11 -1.78
C VAL A 175 12.57 5.78 -2.43
N ALA A 176 11.79 5.82 -3.52
CA ALA A 176 11.40 4.63 -4.26
C ALA A 176 12.62 3.82 -4.72
N ASP A 177 13.62 4.47 -5.33
CA ASP A 177 14.87 3.84 -5.77
C ASP A 177 15.58 3.08 -4.62
N LYS A 178 15.75 3.73 -3.47
CA LYS A 178 16.43 3.11 -2.32
C LYS A 178 15.65 1.97 -1.71
N VAL A 179 14.32 2.10 -1.62
CA VAL A 179 13.46 1.07 -1.08
C VAL A 179 13.49 -0.16 -1.99
N TYR A 180 13.26 -0.01 -3.30
CA TYR A 180 13.25 -1.16 -4.21
C TYR A 180 14.62 -1.78 -4.42
N GLY A 181 15.70 -0.99 -4.43
CA GLY A 181 17.06 -1.51 -4.48
C GLY A 181 17.47 -2.35 -3.25
N ARG A 182 16.74 -2.23 -2.13
CA ARG A 182 16.92 -3.09 -0.95
C ARG A 182 16.00 -4.31 -0.96
N LEU A 183 14.77 -4.13 -1.41
CA LEU A 183 13.75 -5.18 -1.36
C LEU A 183 13.89 -6.19 -2.50
N LEU A 184 14.29 -5.73 -3.68
CA LEU A 184 14.44 -6.54 -4.87
C LEU A 184 15.91 -6.86 -5.10
N LYS A 185 16.21 -8.13 -5.35
CA LYS A 185 17.52 -8.62 -5.80
C LYS A 185 17.32 -9.35 -7.12
N ASN A 186 18.08 -8.97 -8.15
CA ASN A 186 17.95 -9.52 -9.51
C ASN A 186 16.50 -9.51 -10.05
N GLY A 187 15.75 -8.45 -9.73
CA GLY A 187 14.37 -8.30 -10.18
C GLY A 187 13.34 -9.19 -9.47
N GLN A 188 13.69 -9.80 -8.34
CA GLN A 188 12.79 -10.63 -7.54
C GLN A 188 12.79 -10.20 -6.07
N PRO A 189 11.69 -10.39 -5.32
CA PRO A 189 11.66 -10.15 -3.88
C PRO A 189 12.72 -10.96 -3.15
N SER A 190 13.57 -10.29 -2.38
CA SER A 190 14.51 -10.96 -1.50
C SER A 190 13.77 -11.50 -0.28
N GLY A 191 13.82 -12.82 -0.04
CA GLY A 191 13.17 -13.48 1.09
C GLY A 191 13.71 -13.12 2.49
N VAL A 192 14.48 -12.03 2.58
CA VAL A 192 15.12 -11.55 3.81
C VAL A 192 14.17 -10.64 4.62
N HIS A 193 13.04 -10.23 4.02
CA HIS A 193 12.10 -9.26 4.61
C HIS A 193 10.61 -9.61 4.38
N LEU A 194 10.29 -10.87 4.05
CA LEU A 194 8.92 -11.36 3.79
C LEU A 194 8.46 -12.37 4.83
#